data_AF-A0A268TNU5-F1
#
_entry.id   AF-A0A268TNU5-F1
#
_cell.length_a   1.000
_cell.length_b   1.000
_cell.length_c   1.000
_cell.angle_alpha   90.00
_cell.angle_beta   90.00
_cell.angle_gamma   90.00
#
_symmetry.space_group_name_H-M   'P 1'
#
loop_
_entity.id
_entity.type
_entity.pdbx_description
1 polymer ?
#
loop_
_entity_poly.entity_id
_entity_poly.type
_entity_poly.pdbx_seq_one_letter_code
_entity_poly.pdbx_strand_id
1 'polypeptide(L)'
;MHTYKLPIAQIQSVQGNFKSLYSDSDFVYIQSDTELNDPFIQTQIPEPYIQALSQALESKKTEKKNQMNIFCAKEIEKCNSNALGEEYIYDLGLTDQINILALVVSGNGGSVRAAKATDPLDKSNISHTKEELSKLYEDMQTHKNALLAKCGKLKDKIQEANTEDEVRAIAWEEKEEQTPTPQTPLPQPQPSEPINAKDSLKAKQ
;
A
#
# COMPACT_ATOMS: atom_id res chain seq x y z
N MET A 1 12.26 21.07 23.51
CA MET A 1 11.60 19.95 24.19
C MET A 1 12.51 19.41 25.28
N HIS A 2 12.07 19.47 26.53
CA HIS A 2 12.82 19.05 27.72
C HIS A 2 11.98 18.02 28.49
N THR A 3 12.66 17.06 29.10
CA THR A 3 12.01 16.04 29.93
C THR A 3 12.23 16.38 31.40
N TYR A 4 11.17 16.26 32.18
CA TYR A 4 11.18 16.51 33.62
C TYR A 4 10.59 15.32 34.36
N LYS A 5 11.07 15.09 35.58
CA LYS A 5 10.39 14.23 36.55
C LYS A 5 9.78 15.11 37.65
N LEU A 6 8.57 14.75 38.05
CA LEU A 6 7.78 15.42 39.07
C LEU A 6 7.47 14.40 40.18
N PRO A 7 7.83 14.65 41.45
CA PRO A 7 7.44 13.77 42.54
C PRO A 7 5.92 13.60 42.60
N ILE A 8 5.43 12.38 42.76
CA ILE A 8 3.97 12.11 42.80
C ILE A 8 3.26 12.90 43.89
N ALA A 9 3.92 13.08 45.04
CA ALA A 9 3.43 13.89 46.15
C ALA A 9 3.13 15.36 45.79
N GLN A 10 3.70 15.87 44.69
CA GLN A 10 3.58 17.27 44.25
C GLN A 10 2.73 17.43 42.97
N ILE A 11 2.07 16.37 42.50
CA ILE A 11 1.21 16.45 41.30
C ILE A 11 0.06 17.44 41.49
N GLN A 12 -0.53 17.47 42.68
CA GLN A 12 -1.68 18.34 42.95
C GLN A 12 -1.30 19.82 43.07
N SER A 13 -0.02 20.15 43.24
CA SER A 13 0.46 21.52 43.39
C SER A 13 0.89 22.18 42.08
N VAL A 14 0.82 21.46 40.95
CA VAL A 14 1.20 22.00 39.64
C VAL A 14 0.00 22.02 38.69
N GLN A 15 -0.05 23.03 37.82
CA GLN A 15 -1.07 23.15 36.77
C GLN A 15 -0.40 23.54 35.46
N GLY A 16 -0.88 22.96 34.35
CA GLY A 16 -0.36 23.22 33.02
C GLY A 16 -0.71 22.11 32.04
N ASN A 17 -0.45 22.38 30.77
CA ASN A 17 -0.58 21.38 29.71
C ASN A 17 0.74 20.65 29.56
N PHE A 18 0.85 19.48 30.18
CA PHE A 18 2.04 18.63 30.12
C PHE A 18 1.75 17.35 29.34
N LYS A 19 2.73 16.90 28.54
CA LYS A 19 2.67 15.58 27.92
C LYS A 19 3.27 14.57 28.89
N SER A 20 2.43 13.74 29.51
CA SER A 20 2.92 12.62 30.33
C SER A 20 3.53 11.54 29.44
N LEU A 21 4.71 11.04 29.84
CA LEU A 21 5.44 10.00 29.14
C LEU A 21 5.33 8.66 29.88
N TYR A 22 5.66 8.67 31.18
CA TYR A 22 5.81 7.48 32.00
C TYR A 22 5.64 7.84 33.49
N SER A 23 5.36 6.86 34.33
CA SER A 23 5.31 7.02 35.79
C SER A 23 5.84 5.77 36.48
N ASP A 24 6.56 5.95 37.58
CA ASP A 24 6.93 4.89 38.51
C ASP A 24 6.27 5.11 39.88
N SER A 25 6.79 4.51 40.95
CA SER A 25 6.23 4.65 42.30
C SER A 25 6.44 6.03 42.92
N ASP A 26 7.43 6.79 42.42
CA ASP A 26 7.94 7.98 43.09
C ASP A 26 7.75 9.24 42.21
N PHE A 27 7.81 9.08 40.89
CA PHE A 27 7.81 10.19 39.93
C PHE A 27 6.86 9.97 38.74
N VAL A 28 6.37 11.09 38.22
CA VAL A 28 5.77 11.19 36.88
C VAL A 28 6.74 11.92 35.96
N TYR A 29 6.99 11.33 34.80
CA TYR A 29 7.84 11.88 33.76
C TYR A 29 6.98 12.59 32.71
N ILE A 30 7.32 13.84 32.44
CA ILE A 30 6.61 14.69 31.50
C ILE A 30 7.56 15.35 30.50
N GLN A 31 7.01 15.77 29.37
CA GLN A 31 7.68 16.58 28.37
C GLN A 31 7.05 17.96 28.29
N SER A 32 7.90 18.98 28.16
CA SER A 32 7.50 20.38 27.99
C SER A 32 8.38 21.06 26.95
N ASP A 33 7.79 21.99 26.19
CA ASP A 33 8.53 22.84 25.25
C ASP A 33 9.14 24.06 25.93
N THR A 34 8.59 24.45 27.08
CA THR A 34 9.10 25.53 27.92
C THR A 34 9.88 24.99 29.10
N GLU A 35 10.81 25.79 29.59
CA GLU A 35 11.55 25.49 30.81
C GLU A 35 10.60 25.53 32.01
N LEU A 36 10.65 24.47 32.83
CA LEU A 36 9.86 24.34 34.04
C LEU A 36 10.76 24.48 35.26
N ASN A 37 10.33 25.27 36.22
CA ASN A 37 11.02 25.48 37.49
C ASN A 37 10.55 24.45 38.53
N ASP A 38 11.01 24.61 39.77
CA ASP A 38 10.54 23.82 40.91
C ASP A 38 8.99 23.70 40.91
N PRO A 39 8.44 22.50 41.10
CA PRO A 39 9.09 21.25 41.55
C PRO A 39 9.54 20.28 40.44
N PHE A 40 9.60 20.74 39.20
CA PHE A 40 10.02 19.91 38.07
C PHE A 40 11.54 19.75 38.03
N ILE A 41 12.03 18.52 38.00
CA ILE A 41 13.45 18.20 37.95
C ILE A 41 13.80 17.75 36.54
N GLN A 42 14.62 18.51 35.83
CA GLN A 42 15.06 18.15 34.48
C GLN A 42 15.80 16.81 34.49
N THR A 43 15.50 15.96 33.51
CA THR A 43 16.04 14.60 33.42
C THR A 43 16.06 14.12 31.98
N GLN A 44 16.61 12.93 31.77
CA GLN A 44 16.56 12.24 30.48
C GLN A 44 15.26 11.43 30.38
N ILE A 45 14.88 11.06 29.16
CA ILE A 45 13.73 10.18 28.95
C ILE A 45 14.01 8.84 29.66
N PRO A 46 13.05 8.30 30.44
CA PRO A 46 13.22 7.03 31.11
C PRO A 46 13.52 5.89 30.14
N GLU A 47 14.55 5.11 30.44
CA GLU A 47 14.90 3.92 29.67
C GLU A 47 13.72 2.94 29.50
N PRO A 48 12.89 2.64 30.54
CA PRO A 48 11.71 1.79 30.37
C PRO A 48 10.71 2.33 29.33
N TYR A 49 10.58 3.66 29.21
CA TYR A 49 9.69 4.27 28.23
C TYR A 49 10.23 4.11 26.80
N ILE A 50 11.53 4.32 26.60
CA ILE A 50 12.20 4.11 25.30
C ILE A 50 12.05 2.65 24.85
N GLN A 51 12.24 1.71 25.78
CA GLN A 51 12.07 0.28 25.52
C GLN A 51 10.63 -0.06 25.14
N ALA A 52 9.63 0.49 25.86
CA ALA A 52 8.22 0.28 25.53
C ALA A 52 7.86 0.82 24.13
N LEU A 53 8.36 2.00 23.75
CA LEU A 53 8.15 2.55 22.41
C LEU A 53 8.80 1.68 21.33
N SER A 54 10.04 1.21 21.56
CA SER A 54 10.75 0.32 20.64
C SER A 54 10.00 -1.02 20.45
N GLN A 55 9.53 -1.62 21.53
CA GLN A 55 8.74 -2.86 21.48
C GLN A 55 7.40 -2.66 20.76
N ALA A 56 6.71 -1.55 21.00
CA ALA A 56 5.47 -1.22 20.31
C ALA A 56 5.69 -1.08 18.80
N LEU A 57 6.76 -0.39 18.38
CA LEU A 57 7.12 -0.24 16.97
C LEU A 57 7.44 -1.59 16.32
N GLU A 58 8.27 -2.43 16.94
CA GLU A 58 8.64 -3.74 16.39
C GLU A 58 7.45 -4.70 16.30
N SER A 59 6.53 -4.64 17.28
CA SER A 59 5.25 -5.35 17.21
C SER A 59 4.43 -4.92 16.00
N LYS A 60 4.32 -3.60 15.77
CA LYS A 60 3.61 -3.04 14.61
C LYS A 60 4.25 -3.41 13.28
N LYS A 61 5.58 -3.39 13.18
CA LYS A 61 6.32 -3.85 11.99
C LYS A 61 6.02 -5.32 11.70
N THR A 62 6.03 -6.16 12.73
CA THR A 62 5.73 -7.60 12.60
C THR A 62 4.32 -7.84 12.09
N GLU A 63 3.33 -7.19 12.70
CA GLU A 63 1.93 -7.25 12.27
C GLU A 63 1.79 -6.85 10.79
N LYS A 64 2.40 -5.72 10.41
CA LYS A 64 2.33 -5.20 9.04
C LYS A 64 3.00 -6.11 8.01
N LYS A 65 4.17 -6.70 8.33
CA LYS A 65 4.83 -7.68 7.46
C LYS A 65 3.97 -8.92 7.23
N ASN A 66 3.27 -9.39 8.27
CA ASN A 66 2.33 -10.51 8.15
C ASN A 66 1.16 -10.17 7.23
N GLN A 67 0.61 -8.95 7.34
CA GLN A 67 -0.42 -8.47 6.40
C GLN A 67 0.11 -8.48 4.95
N MET A 68 1.33 -7.99 4.69
CA MET A 68 1.93 -8.02 3.36
C MET A 68 2.10 -9.45 2.81
N ASN A 69 2.47 -10.40 3.66
CA ASN A 69 2.56 -11.81 3.25
C ASN A 69 1.19 -12.38 2.87
N ILE A 70 0.13 -12.06 3.62
CA ILE A 70 -1.24 -12.50 3.33
C ILE A 70 -1.73 -11.92 2.00
N PHE A 71 -1.54 -10.62 1.76
CA PHE A 71 -1.92 -9.99 0.50
C PHE A 71 -1.15 -10.56 -0.69
N CYS A 72 0.17 -10.72 -0.55
CA CYS A 72 1.01 -11.33 -1.58
C CYS A 72 0.55 -12.75 -1.94
N ALA A 73 0.30 -13.59 -0.93
CA ALA A 73 -0.15 -14.96 -1.16
C ALA A 73 -1.49 -14.99 -1.91
N LYS A 74 -2.44 -14.14 -1.52
CA LYS A 74 -3.76 -14.05 -2.17
C LYS A 74 -3.68 -13.59 -3.62
N GLU A 75 -2.81 -12.63 -3.93
CA GLU A 75 -2.62 -12.14 -5.31
C GLU A 75 -1.92 -13.16 -6.21
N ILE A 76 -1.07 -14.03 -5.64
CA ILE A 76 -0.42 -15.14 -6.37
C ILE A 76 -1.45 -16.19 -6.81
N GLU A 77 -2.58 -16.33 -6.10
CA GLU A 77 -3.62 -17.32 -6.41
C GLU A 77 -4.45 -17.00 -7.67
N LYS A 78 -4.13 -15.92 -8.39
CA LYS A 78 -4.76 -15.57 -9.66
C LYS A 78 -3.71 -15.04 -10.63
N CYS A 79 -3.88 -15.32 -11.91
CA CYS A 79 -3.04 -14.78 -12.96
C CYS A 79 -3.86 -14.63 -14.25
N ASN A 80 -3.49 -13.63 -15.04
CA ASN A 80 -3.98 -13.49 -16.40
C ASN A 80 -2.90 -14.02 -17.35
N SER A 81 -3.30 -14.77 -18.36
CA SER A 81 -2.41 -15.23 -19.41
C SER A 81 -3.12 -15.21 -20.75
N ASN A 82 -2.36 -14.97 -21.81
CA ASN A 82 -2.82 -15.09 -23.19
C ASN A 82 -2.29 -16.36 -23.86
N ALA A 83 -2.03 -17.42 -23.08
CA ALA A 83 -1.58 -18.71 -23.57
C ALA A 83 -2.46 -19.25 -24.71
N LEU A 84 -3.79 -19.15 -24.58
CA LEU A 84 -4.79 -19.60 -25.55
C LEU A 84 -5.02 -18.62 -26.73
N GLY A 85 -4.20 -17.58 -26.86
CA GLY A 85 -4.33 -16.53 -27.90
C GLY A 85 -5.26 -15.38 -27.54
N GLU A 86 -6.08 -15.50 -26.49
CA GLU A 86 -6.89 -14.44 -25.88
C GLU A 86 -6.59 -14.35 -24.38
N GLU A 87 -6.98 -13.27 -23.70
CA GLU A 87 -6.74 -13.13 -22.26
C GLU A 87 -7.72 -13.97 -21.43
N TYR A 88 -7.17 -14.86 -20.60
CA TYR A 88 -7.90 -15.70 -19.65
C TYR A 88 -7.41 -15.45 -18.22
N ILE A 89 -8.34 -15.61 -17.27
CA ILE A 89 -8.09 -15.51 -15.82
C ILE A 89 -8.10 -16.92 -15.24
N TYR A 90 -6.97 -17.27 -14.62
CA TYR A 90 -6.73 -18.59 -14.02
C TYR A 90 -6.89 -18.54 -12.51
N ASP A 91 -7.46 -19.60 -11.92
CA ASP A 91 -7.29 -19.86 -10.49
C ASP A 91 -5.96 -20.61 -10.30
N LEU A 92 -5.13 -20.12 -9.40
CA LEU A 92 -3.80 -20.64 -9.13
C LEU A 92 -3.63 -20.96 -7.65
N GLY A 93 -4.61 -21.67 -7.07
CA GLY A 93 -4.41 -22.27 -5.76
C GLY A 93 -3.18 -23.20 -5.78
N LEU A 94 -2.69 -23.58 -4.60
CA LEU A 94 -1.51 -24.45 -4.50
C LEU A 94 -1.66 -25.73 -5.33
N THR A 95 -2.83 -26.36 -5.27
CA THR A 95 -3.15 -27.58 -6.05
C THR A 95 -3.11 -27.30 -7.56
N ASP A 96 -3.65 -26.17 -8.01
CA ASP A 96 -3.64 -25.79 -9.43
C ASP A 96 -2.21 -25.57 -9.93
N GLN A 97 -1.38 -24.85 -9.15
CA GLN A 97 0.03 -24.64 -9.47
C GLN A 97 0.81 -25.95 -9.60
N ILE A 98 0.60 -26.90 -8.68
CA ILE A 98 1.25 -28.22 -8.71
C ILE A 98 0.77 -29.03 -9.92
N ASN A 99 -0.51 -29.01 -10.22
CA ASN A 99 -1.08 -29.74 -11.36
C ASN A 99 -0.54 -29.20 -12.70
N ILE A 100 -0.49 -27.87 -12.86
CA ILE A 100 0.08 -27.24 -14.06
C ILE A 100 1.57 -27.59 -14.19
N LEU A 101 2.34 -27.50 -13.10
CA LEU A 101 3.75 -27.90 -13.10
C LEU A 101 3.92 -29.37 -13.52
N ALA A 102 3.10 -30.28 -13.01
CA ALA A 102 3.16 -31.69 -13.37
C ALA A 102 2.90 -31.92 -14.88
N LEU A 103 1.91 -31.23 -15.46
CA LEU A 103 1.63 -31.29 -16.89
C LEU A 103 2.83 -30.79 -17.71
N VAL A 104 3.39 -29.63 -17.34
CA VAL A 104 4.57 -29.03 -17.99
C VAL A 104 5.78 -29.96 -17.94
N VAL A 105 6.10 -30.50 -16.75
CA VAL A 105 7.24 -31.43 -16.57
C VAL A 105 7.03 -32.73 -17.35
N SER A 106 5.81 -33.23 -17.42
CA SER A 106 5.48 -34.42 -18.20
C SER A 106 5.50 -34.20 -19.72
N GLY A 107 5.59 -32.94 -20.17
CA GLY A 107 5.57 -32.57 -21.58
C GLY A 107 4.22 -32.81 -22.26
N ASN A 108 3.14 -32.89 -21.49
CA ASN A 108 1.79 -33.16 -21.99
C ASN A 108 0.95 -31.89 -22.03
N GLY A 109 -0.04 -31.87 -22.93
CA GLY A 109 -1.19 -30.98 -22.81
C GLY A 109 -2.11 -31.39 -21.66
N GLY A 110 -3.09 -30.56 -21.35
CA GLY A 110 -4.03 -30.85 -20.26
C GLY A 110 -5.11 -29.80 -20.12
N SER A 111 -6.08 -30.06 -19.23
CA SER A 111 -7.15 -29.10 -18.95
C SER A 111 -6.85 -28.30 -17.69
N VAL A 112 -7.00 -26.98 -17.77
CA VAL A 112 -6.81 -26.05 -16.65
C VAL A 112 -8.07 -25.20 -16.50
N ARG A 113 -8.46 -24.95 -15.25
CA ARG A 113 -9.66 -24.15 -14.95
C ARG A 113 -9.40 -22.67 -15.19
N ALA A 114 -10.15 -22.07 -16.11
CA ALA A 114 -10.01 -20.67 -16.48
C ALA A 114 -11.34 -20.08 -16.99
N ALA A 115 -11.41 -18.75 -17.07
CA ALA A 115 -12.49 -18.01 -17.71
C ALA A 115 -11.88 -16.92 -18.61
N LYS A 116 -12.58 -16.51 -19.66
CA LYS A 116 -12.17 -15.33 -20.45
C LYS A 116 -12.18 -14.09 -19.56
N ALA A 117 -11.25 -13.16 -19.77
CA ALA A 117 -11.25 -11.91 -19.01
C ALA A 117 -12.54 -11.08 -19.21
N THR A 118 -13.20 -11.21 -20.36
CA THR A 118 -14.48 -10.57 -20.67
C THR A 118 -15.68 -11.19 -19.94
N ASP A 119 -15.55 -12.41 -19.44
CA ASP A 119 -16.58 -13.10 -18.65
C ASP A 119 -15.94 -13.90 -17.50
N PRO A 120 -15.45 -13.22 -16.45
CA PRO A 120 -14.62 -13.82 -15.41
C PRO A 120 -15.35 -14.84 -14.51
N LEU A 121 -16.69 -14.89 -14.58
CA LEU A 121 -17.52 -15.78 -13.77
C LEU A 121 -17.73 -17.15 -14.42
N ASP A 122 -17.58 -17.26 -15.75
CA ASP A 122 -17.77 -18.51 -16.49
C ASP A 122 -16.50 -19.38 -16.51
N LYS A 123 -16.10 -19.85 -15.32
CA LYS A 123 -14.91 -20.72 -15.18
C LYS A 123 -15.21 -22.16 -15.56
N SER A 124 -14.48 -22.66 -16.55
CA SER A 124 -14.56 -24.05 -17.02
C SER A 124 -13.16 -24.65 -17.19
N ASN A 125 -13.10 -25.98 -17.36
CA ASN A 125 -11.86 -26.68 -17.67
C ASN A 125 -11.56 -26.53 -19.16
N ILE A 126 -10.50 -25.80 -19.50
CA ILE A 126 -10.11 -25.50 -20.87
C ILE A 126 -8.88 -26.31 -21.24
N SER A 127 -8.95 -27.01 -22.36
CA SER A 127 -7.82 -27.79 -22.89
C SER A 127 -6.72 -26.87 -23.41
N HIS A 128 -5.49 -27.20 -23.05
CA HIS A 128 -4.26 -26.55 -23.49
C HIS A 128 -3.35 -27.60 -24.12
N THR A 129 -2.71 -27.22 -25.22
CA THR A 129 -1.56 -27.91 -25.78
C THR A 129 -0.34 -27.80 -24.86
N LYS A 130 0.71 -28.57 -25.16
CA LYS A 130 1.98 -28.50 -24.42
C LYS A 130 2.61 -27.11 -24.49
N GLU A 131 2.54 -26.48 -25.67
CA GLU A 131 3.11 -25.16 -25.93
C GLU A 131 2.34 -24.09 -25.16
N GLU A 132 1.00 -24.17 -25.15
CA GLU A 132 0.15 -23.26 -24.38
C GLU A 132 0.36 -23.41 -22.87
N LEU A 133 0.52 -24.62 -22.34
CA LEU A 133 0.84 -24.84 -20.92
C LEU A 133 2.22 -24.30 -20.54
N SER A 134 3.21 -24.48 -21.41
CA SER A 134 4.55 -23.92 -21.18
C SER A 134 4.48 -22.40 -21.05
N LYS A 135 3.76 -21.74 -21.96
CA LYS A 135 3.54 -20.30 -21.93
C LYS A 135 2.75 -19.86 -20.69
N LEU A 136 1.65 -20.55 -20.36
CA LEU A 136 0.89 -20.27 -19.14
C LEU A 136 1.78 -20.34 -17.90
N TYR A 137 2.63 -21.37 -17.80
CA TYR A 137 3.54 -21.52 -16.69
C TYR A 137 4.59 -20.40 -16.61
N GLU A 138 5.13 -19.95 -17.75
CA GLU A 138 6.03 -18.79 -17.80
C GLU A 138 5.35 -17.50 -17.32
N ASP A 139 4.10 -17.25 -17.73
CA ASP A 139 3.30 -16.12 -17.28
C ASP A 139 3.05 -16.19 -15.76
N MET A 140 2.66 -17.36 -15.26
CA MET A 140 2.47 -17.62 -13.82
C MET A 140 3.73 -17.33 -13.01
N GLN A 141 4.91 -17.79 -13.49
CA GLN A 141 6.18 -17.55 -12.81
C GLN A 141 6.54 -16.07 -12.82
N THR A 142 6.34 -15.40 -13.96
CA THR A 142 6.61 -13.96 -14.10
C THR A 142 5.74 -13.15 -13.13
N HIS A 143 4.45 -13.42 -13.10
CA HIS A 143 3.49 -12.79 -12.17
C HIS A 143 3.88 -13.03 -10.71
N LYS A 144 4.13 -14.29 -10.34
CA LYS A 144 4.53 -14.68 -8.98
C LYS A 144 5.82 -13.97 -8.55
N ASN A 145 6.83 -13.94 -9.41
CA ASN A 145 8.11 -13.30 -9.12
C ASN A 145 7.95 -11.79 -8.95
N ALA A 146 7.13 -11.13 -9.78
CA ALA A 146 6.81 -9.71 -9.64
C ALA A 146 6.14 -9.41 -8.29
N LEU A 147 5.15 -10.22 -7.89
CA LEU A 147 4.46 -10.06 -6.59
C LEU A 147 5.39 -10.32 -5.41
N LEU A 148 6.26 -11.34 -5.48
CA LEU A 148 7.25 -11.61 -4.44
C LEU A 148 8.25 -10.47 -4.30
N ALA A 149 8.72 -9.91 -5.42
CA ALA A 149 9.62 -8.75 -5.42
C ALA A 149 8.93 -7.52 -4.82
N LYS A 150 7.67 -7.25 -5.19
CA LYS A 150 6.86 -6.17 -4.60
C LYS A 150 6.71 -6.35 -3.09
N CYS A 151 6.32 -7.55 -2.64
CA CYS A 151 6.18 -7.87 -1.22
C CYS A 151 7.51 -7.71 -0.45
N GLY A 152 8.62 -8.13 -1.04
CA GLY A 152 9.97 -7.91 -0.49
C GLY A 152 10.24 -6.43 -0.24
N LYS A 153 10.11 -5.59 -1.28
CA LYS A 153 10.31 -4.15 -1.18
C LYS A 153 9.44 -3.48 -0.11
N LEU A 154 8.16 -3.88 -0.01
CA LEU A 154 7.26 -3.34 1.02
C LEU A 154 7.69 -3.75 2.43
N LYS A 155 8.17 -4.98 2.61
CA LYS A 155 8.70 -5.45 3.91
C LYS A 155 10.00 -4.75 4.29
N ASP A 156 10.84 -4.40 3.32
CA ASP A 156 12.05 -3.61 3.53
C ASP A 156 11.69 -2.19 3.99
N LYS A 157 10.73 -1.53 3.32
CA LYS A 157 10.18 -0.23 3.76
C LYS A 157 9.63 -0.30 5.21
N ILE A 158 8.94 -1.38 5.57
CA ILE A 158 8.43 -1.58 6.94
C ILE A 158 9.58 -1.72 7.94
N GLN A 159 10.66 -2.41 7.56
CA GLN A 159 11.83 -2.58 8.42
C GLN A 159 12.51 -1.23 8.70
N GLU A 160 12.64 -0.39 7.68
CA GLU A 160 13.31 0.91 7.71
C GLU A 160 12.50 2.02 8.42
N ALA A 161 11.19 1.81 8.61
CA ALA A 161 10.33 2.77 9.29
C ALA A 161 10.76 3.00 10.76
N ASN A 162 10.75 4.27 11.17
CA ASN A 162 11.17 4.73 12.50
C ASN A 162 9.98 5.08 13.40
N THR A 163 8.78 5.18 12.83
CA THR A 163 7.56 5.52 13.57
C THR A 163 6.41 4.58 13.24
N GLU A 164 5.45 4.46 14.16
CA GLU A 164 4.24 3.66 13.89
C GLU A 164 3.43 4.23 12.72
N ASP A 165 3.41 5.55 12.55
CA ASP A 165 2.66 6.20 11.47
C ASP A 165 3.29 5.91 10.10
N GLU A 166 4.62 5.88 10.00
CA GLU A 166 5.32 5.41 8.80
C GLU A 166 4.96 3.96 8.47
N VAL A 167 4.95 3.07 9.46
CA VAL A 167 4.54 1.66 9.26
C VAL A 167 3.08 1.57 8.78
N ARG A 168 2.18 2.38 9.34
CA ARG A 168 0.76 2.39 8.96
C ARG A 168 0.56 2.89 7.52
N ALA A 169 1.31 3.90 7.11
CA ALA A 169 1.21 4.53 5.79
C ALA A 169 1.61 3.59 4.63
N ILE A 170 2.46 2.59 4.88
CA ILE A 170 2.85 1.60 3.87
C ILE A 170 1.65 0.75 3.47
N ALA A 171 1.28 0.75 2.19
CA ALA A 171 0.13 0.02 1.65
C ALA A 171 0.55 -0.98 0.57
N TRP A 172 -0.27 -2.02 0.39
CA TRP A 172 -0.07 -3.01 -0.67
C TRP A 172 -0.38 -2.43 -2.06
N GLU A 173 -1.47 -1.67 -2.16
CA GLU A 173 -1.78 -0.86 -3.33
C GLU A 173 -1.06 0.47 -3.16
N GLU A 174 -0.13 0.79 -4.06
CA GLU A 174 0.33 2.16 -4.17
C GLU A 174 -0.90 2.97 -4.57
N LYS A 175 -1.30 3.94 -3.73
CA LYS A 175 -2.18 5.00 -4.24
C LYS A 175 -1.38 5.63 -5.36
N GLU A 176 -1.82 5.42 -6.61
CA GLU A 176 -1.30 6.19 -7.73
C GLU A 176 -1.44 7.66 -7.35
N GLU A 177 -0.33 8.32 -7.03
CA GLU A 177 -0.27 9.76 -7.24
C GLU A 177 -0.57 9.93 -8.72
N GLN A 178 -1.74 10.51 -8.99
CA GLN A 178 -2.18 10.88 -10.32
C GLN A 178 -1.02 11.60 -10.98
N THR A 179 -0.34 10.92 -11.90
CA THR A 179 0.52 11.61 -12.86
C THR A 179 -0.40 12.58 -13.59
N PRO A 180 -0.06 13.88 -13.67
CA PRO A 180 -0.92 14.81 -14.36
C PRO A 180 -1.03 14.34 -15.80
N THR A 181 -2.23 13.90 -16.16
CA THR A 181 -2.64 13.59 -17.53
C THR A 181 -2.12 14.71 -18.45
N PRO A 182 -1.47 14.39 -19.59
CA PRO A 182 -1.13 15.41 -20.57
C PRO A 182 -2.42 16.15 -20.94
N GLN A 183 -2.52 17.42 -20.55
CA GLN A 183 -3.64 18.26 -20.93
C GLN A 183 -3.67 18.30 -22.45
N THR A 184 -4.72 17.74 -23.05
CA THR A 184 -5.05 18.03 -24.45
C THR A 184 -5.15 19.55 -24.57
N PRO A 185 -4.42 20.21 -25.49
CA PRO A 185 -4.49 21.66 -25.62
C PRO A 185 -5.95 22.07 -25.84
N LEU A 186 -6.44 22.99 -25.02
CA LEU A 186 -7.73 23.63 -25.28
C LEU A 186 -7.76 24.18 -26.71
N PRO A 187 -8.87 24.03 -27.45
CA PRO A 187 -9.02 24.67 -28.74
C PRO A 187 -8.77 26.18 -28.58
N GLN A 188 -7.79 26.71 -29.32
CA GLN A 188 -7.59 28.15 -29.36
C GLN A 188 -8.86 28.81 -29.93
N PRO A 189 -9.36 29.89 -29.32
CA PRO A 189 -10.49 30.60 -29.86
C PRO A 189 -10.13 31.13 -31.25
N GLN A 190 -10.92 30.75 -32.26
CA GLN A 190 -10.78 31.30 -33.60
C GLN A 190 -11.04 32.80 -33.56
N PRO A 191 -10.24 33.62 -34.27
CA PRO A 191 -10.49 35.04 -34.37
C PRO A 191 -11.85 35.27 -35.05
N SER A 192 -12.74 35.97 -34.36
CA SER A 192 -14.04 36.39 -34.86
C SER A 192 -13.88 37.26 -36.11
N GLU A 193 -14.61 36.91 -37.18
CA GLU A 193 -14.68 37.71 -38.41
C GLU A 193 -15.18 39.14 -38.13
N PRO A 194 -14.64 40.16 -38.82
CA PRO A 194 -15.10 41.52 -38.66
C PRO A 194 -16.51 41.69 -39.23
N ILE A 195 -17.45 42.07 -38.36
CA ILE A 195 -18.82 42.43 -38.72
C ILE A 195 -18.78 43.70 -39.58
N ASN A 196 -19.19 43.57 -40.84
CA ASN A 196 -19.22 44.68 -41.80
C ASN A 196 -20.45 45.57 -41.52
N ALA A 197 -20.21 46.81 -41.12
CA ALA A 197 -21.24 47.78 -40.77
C ALA A 197 -21.96 48.34 -42.00
N LYS A 198 -22.85 47.54 -42.64
CA LYS A 198 -23.84 48.06 -43.61
C LYS A 198 -25.24 47.43 -43.58
N ASP A 199 -25.51 46.40 -42.78
CA ASP A 199 -26.84 45.74 -42.79
C ASP A 199 -27.65 46.00 -41.51
N SER A 200 -27.94 47.26 -41.22
CA SER A 200 -28.97 47.62 -40.22
C SER A 200 -29.72 48.88 -40.63
N LEU A 201 -30.40 48.80 -41.78
CA LEU A 201 -31.46 49.75 -42.17
C LEU A 201 -32.34 49.10 -43.24
N LYS A 202 -33.27 48.23 -42.80
CA LYS A 202 -34.59 47.97 -43.43
C LYS A 202 -35.32 46.86 -42.67
N ALA A 203 -36.06 47.23 -41.63
CA ALA A 203 -37.24 46.49 -41.15
C ALA A 203 -37.98 47.31 -40.08
N LYS A 204 -38.50 48.48 -40.43
CA LYS A 204 -39.67 49.10 -39.78
C LYS A 204 -40.38 49.99 -40.81
N GLN A 205 -41.27 49.38 -41.58
CA GLN A 205 -42.54 49.94 -42.07
C GLN A 205 -43.40 48.78 -42.56
#